data_AF-A0A920RDY7-F1
#
_entry.id   AF-A0A920RDY7-F1
#
_cell.length_a   1.000
_cell.length_b   1.000
_cell.length_c   1.000
_cell.angle_alpha   90.00
_cell.angle_beta   90.00
_cell.angle_gamma   90.00
#
_symmetry.space_group_name_H-M   'P 1'
#
loop_
_entity.id
_entity.type
_entity.pdbx_description
1 polymer ?
#
loop_
_entity_poly.entity_id
_entity_poly.type
_entity_poly.pdbx_seq_one_letter_code
_entity_poly.pdbx_strand_id
1 'polypeptide(L)'
;MSKVFNDEWMRDMGYFSPRDDVGTVADLLEFVGKPVVFAEPSDPIKDIVDKMARLGISQMPMTMGKGDLRMIEELDILRAVAGGEHSLDDCAREIAKPLNGQVQPDTRLSDIQVVFEENNVAIVVNNGQAVGVVNKIDVLEFITYQRQKVA
;
A
#
# COMPACT_ATOMS: atom_id res chain seq x y z
N MET A 1 -31.11 1.88 17.47
CA MET A 1 -30.48 3.19 17.76
C MET A 1 -28.94 3.15 17.81
N SER A 2 -28.26 2.22 17.11
CA SER A 2 -26.79 2.07 17.21
C SER A 2 -26.01 2.64 16.01
N LYS A 3 -26.63 2.79 14.84
CA LYS A 3 -25.95 3.25 13.60
C LYS A 3 -25.53 4.72 13.60
N VAL A 4 -26.36 5.63 14.12
CA VAL A 4 -26.04 7.08 14.13
C VAL A 4 -24.86 7.36 15.07
N PHE A 5 -24.83 6.71 16.24
CA PHE A 5 -23.67 6.74 17.13
C PHE A 5 -22.43 6.13 16.49
N ASN A 6 -22.59 5.10 15.63
CA ASN A 6 -21.50 4.49 14.86
C ASN A 6 -21.01 5.43 13.73
N ASP A 7 -21.86 6.27 13.15
CA ASP A 7 -21.43 7.20 12.10
C ASP A 7 -20.75 8.45 12.67
N GLU A 8 -21.24 8.97 13.80
CA GLU A 8 -20.65 10.14 14.48
C GLU A 8 -19.30 9.82 15.12
N TRP A 9 -19.13 8.70 15.84
CA TRP A 9 -17.79 8.35 16.37
C TRP A 9 -16.78 8.07 15.25
N MET A 10 -17.20 7.48 14.11
CA MET A 10 -16.32 7.27 12.95
C MET A 10 -15.85 8.61 12.41
N ARG A 11 -16.75 9.58 12.21
CA ARG A 11 -16.36 10.93 11.78
C ARG A 11 -15.47 11.65 12.80
N ASP A 12 -15.80 11.57 14.08
CA ASP A 12 -15.01 12.22 15.16
C ASP A 12 -13.61 11.63 15.27
N MET A 13 -13.43 10.36 14.88
CA MET A 13 -12.13 9.69 14.79
C MET A 13 -11.46 9.84 13.41
N GLY A 14 -12.06 10.59 12.48
CA GLY A 14 -11.49 10.84 11.14
C GLY A 14 -11.72 9.73 10.12
N TYR A 15 -12.61 8.77 10.40
CA TYR A 15 -13.02 7.72 9.48
C TYR A 15 -14.11 8.18 8.52
N PHE A 16 -14.13 7.59 7.33
CA PHE A 16 -15.28 7.72 6.44
C PHE A 16 -16.49 7.05 7.06
N SER A 17 -17.66 7.68 6.95
CA SER A 17 -18.89 6.93 7.22
C SER A 17 -19.05 5.85 6.13
N PRO A 18 -19.55 4.65 6.44
CA PRO A 18 -19.89 3.62 5.45
C PRO A 18 -20.89 4.07 4.38
N ARG A 19 -21.52 5.25 4.59
CA ARG A 19 -22.44 5.91 3.67
C ARG A 19 -21.79 6.92 2.75
N ASP A 20 -20.56 7.34 3.04
CA ASP A 20 -19.85 8.27 2.16
C ASP A 20 -19.47 7.47 0.90
N ASP A 21 -20.14 7.76 -0.22
CA ASP A 21 -19.85 7.14 -1.52
C ASP A 21 -18.62 7.82 -2.13
N VAL A 22 -17.45 7.51 -1.56
CA VAL A 22 -16.17 8.09 -1.97
C VAL A 22 -15.59 7.37 -3.20
N GLY A 23 -16.19 6.24 -3.61
CA GLY A 23 -15.69 5.37 -4.68
C GLY A 23 -14.95 4.12 -4.19
N THR A 24 -14.33 3.43 -5.14
CA THR A 24 -13.62 2.17 -4.96
C THR A 24 -12.11 2.31 -5.11
N VAL A 25 -11.38 1.26 -4.74
CA VAL A 25 -9.93 1.16 -5.00
C VAL A 25 -9.61 1.20 -6.50
N ALA A 26 -10.48 0.66 -7.35
CA ALA A 26 -10.33 0.74 -8.80
C ALA A 26 -10.37 2.20 -9.30
N ASP A 27 -11.32 3.00 -8.80
CA ASP A 27 -11.42 4.43 -9.15
C ASP A 27 -10.17 5.21 -8.69
N LEU A 28 -9.66 4.87 -7.51
CA LEU A 28 -8.43 5.44 -6.97
C LEU A 28 -7.21 5.07 -7.84
N LEU A 29 -7.08 3.81 -8.25
CA LEU A 29 -5.98 3.38 -9.12
C LEU A 29 -6.00 4.10 -10.47
N GLU A 30 -7.18 4.25 -11.05
CA GLU A 30 -7.34 4.99 -12.31
C GLU A 30 -6.92 6.46 -12.13
N PHE A 31 -7.29 7.09 -11.01
CA PHE A 31 -6.87 8.46 -10.69
C PHE A 31 -5.36 8.59 -10.48
N VAL A 32 -4.75 7.67 -9.74
CA VAL A 32 -3.30 7.70 -9.44
C VAL A 32 -2.49 7.49 -10.72
N GLY A 33 -2.92 6.55 -11.59
CA GLY A 33 -2.31 6.32 -12.90
C GLY A 33 -0.83 5.88 -12.87
N LYS A 34 -0.32 5.44 -11.70
CA LYS A 34 1.08 5.00 -11.54
C LYS A 34 1.16 3.47 -11.59
N PRO A 35 2.10 2.90 -12.37
CA PRO A 35 2.33 1.46 -12.36
C PRO A 35 2.98 1.02 -11.04
N VAL A 36 2.76 -0.23 -10.67
CA VAL A 36 3.48 -0.86 -9.55
C VAL A 36 4.90 -1.19 -9.99
N VAL A 37 5.88 -0.78 -9.20
CA VAL A 37 7.27 -1.17 -9.41
C VAL A 37 7.60 -2.35 -8.51
N PHE A 38 7.88 -3.49 -9.13
CA PHE A 38 8.26 -4.72 -8.42
C PHE A 38 9.76 -4.81 -8.22
N ALA A 39 10.15 -5.35 -7.06
CA ALA A 39 11.49 -5.84 -6.80
C ALA A 39 11.59 -7.30 -7.29
N GLU A 40 12.76 -7.69 -7.82
CA GLU A 40 13.03 -9.11 -8.08
C GLU A 40 13.60 -9.78 -6.82
N PRO A 41 13.18 -11.01 -6.47
CA PRO A 41 13.67 -11.69 -5.26
C PRO A 41 15.20 -11.87 -5.20
N SER A 42 15.84 -11.95 -6.38
CA SER A 42 17.30 -12.09 -6.53
C SER A 42 18.03 -10.77 -6.67
N ASP A 43 17.33 -9.63 -6.68
CA ASP A 43 17.98 -8.33 -6.71
C ASP A 43 18.84 -8.15 -5.45
N PRO A 44 20.07 -7.65 -5.57
CA PRO A 44 20.85 -7.17 -4.43
C PRO A 44 20.10 -6.08 -3.67
N ILE A 45 20.20 -6.07 -2.34
CA ILE A 45 19.56 -5.05 -1.50
C ILE A 45 19.97 -3.62 -1.92
N LYS A 46 21.24 -3.39 -2.28
CA LYS A 46 21.70 -2.09 -2.80
C LYS A 46 20.90 -1.63 -4.02
N ASP A 47 20.54 -2.53 -4.92
CA ASP A 47 19.80 -2.19 -6.14
C ASP A 47 18.36 -1.82 -5.80
N ILE A 48 17.78 -2.45 -4.77
CA ILE A 48 16.46 -2.09 -4.22
C ILE A 48 16.49 -0.70 -3.59
N VAL A 49 17.48 -0.41 -2.73
CA VAL A 49 17.65 0.90 -2.10
C VAL A 49 17.81 2.00 -3.14
N ASP A 50 18.62 1.73 -4.17
CA ASP A 50 18.81 2.65 -5.30
C ASP A 50 17.51 2.90 -6.09
N LYS A 51 16.70 1.85 -6.32
CA LYS A 51 15.37 1.98 -6.96
C LYS A 51 14.42 2.81 -6.07
N MET A 52 14.37 2.51 -4.78
CA MET A 52 13.57 3.23 -3.78
C MET A 52 13.90 4.73 -3.77
N ALA A 53 15.19 5.07 -3.69
CA ALA A 53 15.65 6.45 -3.67
C ALA A 53 15.32 7.21 -4.97
N ARG A 54 15.53 6.58 -6.14
CA ARG A 54 15.22 7.20 -7.45
C ARG A 54 13.73 7.47 -7.65
N LEU A 55 12.88 6.58 -7.13
CA LEU A 55 11.44 6.65 -7.30
C LEU A 55 10.73 7.40 -6.16
N GLY A 56 11.46 7.72 -5.08
CA GLY A 56 10.89 8.34 -3.89
C GLY A 56 9.89 7.43 -3.16
N ILE A 57 10.12 6.12 -3.18
CA ILE A 57 9.27 5.11 -2.51
C ILE A 57 10.07 4.41 -1.41
N SER A 58 9.40 4.01 -0.33
CA SER A 58 10.03 3.34 0.82
C SER A 58 9.70 1.84 0.88
N GLN A 59 8.84 1.36 -0.01
CA GLN A 59 8.30 0.01 0.00
C GLN A 59 8.17 -0.50 -1.44
N MET A 60 8.53 -1.76 -1.67
CA MET A 60 8.44 -2.38 -3.00
C MET A 60 7.87 -3.81 -2.87
N PRO A 61 6.78 -4.14 -3.58
CA PRO A 61 6.29 -5.51 -3.61
C PRO A 61 7.20 -6.39 -4.48
N MET A 62 7.19 -7.69 -4.21
CA MET A 62 7.82 -8.71 -5.04
C MET A 62 6.97 -9.98 -5.08
N THR A 63 7.14 -10.80 -6.12
CA THR A 63 6.52 -12.11 -6.21
C THR A 63 7.58 -13.20 -6.06
N MET A 64 7.33 -14.15 -5.16
CA MET A 64 8.16 -15.35 -5.01
C MET A 64 7.68 -16.51 -5.91
N GLY A 65 6.74 -16.21 -6.83
CA GLY A 65 6.04 -17.19 -7.65
C GLY A 65 4.80 -17.80 -6.95
N LYS A 66 3.91 -18.40 -7.76
CA LYS A 66 2.68 -19.08 -7.31
C LYS A 66 1.76 -18.24 -6.39
N GLY A 67 1.78 -16.92 -6.53
CA GLY A 67 0.96 -16.01 -5.72
C GLY A 67 1.52 -15.69 -4.34
N ASP A 68 2.73 -16.15 -3.98
CA ASP A 68 3.43 -15.66 -2.78
C ASP A 68 3.90 -14.23 -3.04
N LEU A 69 3.14 -13.28 -2.52
CA LEU A 69 3.43 -11.85 -2.58
C LEU A 69 4.14 -11.44 -1.29
N ARG A 70 5.25 -10.74 -1.46
CA ARG A 70 6.07 -10.20 -0.37
C ARG A 70 6.32 -8.73 -0.53
N MET A 71 6.68 -8.07 0.56
CA MET A 71 7.04 -6.67 0.62
C MET A 71 8.45 -6.54 1.18
N ILE A 72 9.28 -5.71 0.55
CA ILE A 72 10.51 -5.23 1.13
C ILE A 72 10.37 -3.75 1.49
N GLU A 73 10.81 -3.38 2.69
CA GLU A 73 10.66 -2.03 3.24
C GLU A 73 12.01 -1.43 3.64
N GLU A 74 12.17 -0.12 3.42
CA GLU A 74 13.38 0.64 3.74
C GLU A 74 13.79 0.48 5.22
N LEU A 75 12.83 0.53 6.14
CA LEU A 75 13.10 0.39 7.57
C LEU A 75 13.62 -1.01 7.94
N ASP A 76 13.13 -2.04 7.27
CA ASP A 76 13.58 -3.42 7.50
C ASP A 76 14.98 -3.65 6.91
N ILE A 77 15.25 -3.10 5.72
CA ILE A 77 16.60 -3.06 5.15
C ILE A 77 17.56 -2.36 6.11
N LEU A 78 17.19 -1.17 6.58
CA LEU A 78 18.02 -0.38 7.50
C LEU A 78 18.34 -1.17 8.76
N ARG A 79 17.34 -1.81 9.39
CA ARG A 79 17.53 -2.60 10.60
C ARG A 79 18.45 -3.80 10.37
N ALA A 80 18.22 -4.55 9.30
CA ALA A 80 19.01 -5.74 8.96
C ALA A 80 20.48 -5.41 8.69
N VAL A 81 20.73 -4.34 7.90
CA VAL A 81 22.09 -3.92 7.54
C VAL A 81 22.80 -3.25 8.70
N ALA A 82 22.13 -2.33 9.41
CA ALA A 82 22.73 -1.66 10.58
C ALA A 82 22.95 -2.62 11.76
N GLY A 83 22.12 -3.66 11.88
CA GLY A 83 22.29 -4.74 12.86
C GLY A 83 23.39 -5.74 12.50
N GLY A 84 23.90 -5.71 11.27
CA GLY A 84 24.91 -6.64 10.77
C GLY A 84 24.38 -8.05 10.47
N GLU A 85 23.06 -8.22 10.41
CA GLU A 85 22.41 -9.50 10.06
C GLU A 85 22.54 -9.79 8.55
N HIS A 86 22.55 -8.74 7.73
CA HIS A 86 22.64 -8.80 6.28
C HIS A 86 23.60 -7.74 5.73
N SER A 87 24.17 -8.03 4.56
CA SER A 87 24.95 -7.09 3.75
C SER A 87 24.09 -6.49 2.63
N LEU A 88 24.52 -5.35 2.08
CA LEU A 88 23.89 -4.73 0.90
C LEU A 88 24.01 -5.58 -0.38
N ASP A 89 24.92 -6.55 -0.41
CA ASP A 89 25.10 -7.49 -1.51
C ASP A 89 24.20 -8.74 -1.41
N ASP A 90 23.51 -8.94 -0.28
CA ASP A 90 22.59 -10.07 -0.10
C ASP A 90 21.32 -9.88 -0.93
N CYS A 91 20.59 -10.98 -1.16
CA CYS A 91 19.38 -10.97 -1.96
C CYS A 91 18.20 -10.35 -1.19
N ALA A 92 17.41 -9.52 -1.87
CA ALA A 92 16.23 -8.85 -1.30
C ALA A 92 15.22 -9.81 -0.66
N ARG A 93 15.08 -11.03 -1.20
CA ARG A 93 14.20 -12.08 -0.65
C ARG A 93 14.48 -12.46 0.81
N GLU A 94 15.69 -12.21 1.30
CA GLU A 94 16.11 -12.59 2.65
C GLU A 94 15.49 -11.69 3.72
N ILE A 95 15.22 -10.43 3.36
CA ILE A 95 14.61 -9.43 4.25
C ILE A 95 13.11 -9.26 3.97
N ALA A 96 12.65 -9.62 2.76
CA ALA A 96 11.26 -9.46 2.35
C ALA A 96 10.28 -10.27 3.21
N LYS A 97 9.23 -9.60 3.69
CA LYS A 97 8.20 -10.16 4.57
C LYS A 97 6.93 -10.50 3.77
N PRO A 98 6.08 -11.41 4.27
CA PRO A 98 4.74 -11.63 3.69
C PRO A 98 3.99 -10.30 3.52
N LEU A 99 3.36 -10.13 2.36
CA LEU A 99 2.65 -8.90 2.05
C LEU A 99 1.34 -8.84 2.83
N ASN A 100 1.26 -7.89 3.76
CA ASN A 100 0.05 -7.52 4.48
C ASN A 100 -0.65 -6.34 3.78
N GLY A 101 -1.91 -6.08 4.13
CA GLY A 101 -2.65 -4.95 3.57
C GLY A 101 -3.07 -5.14 2.12
N GLN A 102 -3.51 -6.35 1.76
CA GLN A 102 -4.06 -6.65 0.44
C GLN A 102 -5.51 -6.18 0.34
N VAL A 103 -5.84 -5.50 -0.75
CA VAL A 103 -7.21 -5.10 -1.08
C VAL A 103 -7.55 -5.51 -2.50
N GLN A 104 -8.84 -5.68 -2.78
CA GLN A 104 -9.33 -5.95 -4.13
C GLN A 104 -9.75 -4.66 -4.82
N PRO A 105 -9.75 -4.59 -6.17
CA PRO A 105 -10.19 -3.39 -6.89
C PRO A 105 -11.60 -2.91 -6.53
N ASP A 106 -12.50 -3.83 -6.17
CA ASP A 106 -13.88 -3.54 -5.77
C ASP A 106 -14.03 -3.14 -4.29
N THR A 107 -12.93 -3.13 -3.52
CA THR A 107 -12.93 -2.68 -2.13
C THR A 107 -13.33 -1.21 -2.05
N ARG A 108 -14.23 -0.87 -1.13
CA ARG A 108 -14.64 0.53 -0.91
C ARG A 108 -13.52 1.32 -0.23
N LEU A 109 -13.40 2.59 -0.57
CA LEU A 109 -12.43 3.47 0.09
C LEU A 109 -12.75 3.75 1.58
N SER A 110 -13.98 3.49 2.03
CA SER A 110 -14.29 3.47 3.47
C SER A 110 -13.55 2.35 4.20
N ASP A 111 -13.29 1.23 3.52
CA ASP A 111 -12.83 -0.01 4.14
C ASP A 111 -11.29 -0.14 4.07
N ILE A 112 -10.63 0.67 3.21
CA ILE A 112 -9.17 0.68 3.08
C ILE A 112 -8.46 1.36 4.27
N GLN A 113 -9.16 2.19 5.05
CA GLN A 113 -8.55 2.91 6.17
C GLN A 113 -7.95 1.97 7.23
N VAL A 114 -8.59 0.83 7.49
CA VAL A 114 -8.08 -0.18 8.42
C VAL A 114 -6.73 -0.75 7.96
N VAL A 115 -6.54 -0.91 6.65
CA VAL A 115 -5.25 -1.35 6.10
C VAL A 115 -4.14 -0.37 6.43
N PHE A 116 -4.46 0.93 6.41
CA PHE A 116 -3.51 2.01 6.66
C PHE A 116 -3.12 2.21 8.13
N GLU A 117 -3.89 1.65 9.06
CA GLU A 117 -3.54 1.67 10.50
C GLU A 117 -2.39 0.72 10.80
N GLU A 118 -2.43 -0.46 10.19
CA GLU A 118 -1.43 -1.50 10.39
C GLU A 118 -0.27 -1.38 9.40
N ASN A 119 -0.53 -0.84 8.21
CA ASN A 119 0.43 -0.77 7.11
C ASN A 119 0.49 0.65 6.53
N ASN A 120 1.59 1.03 5.90
CA ASN A 120 1.69 2.37 5.29
C ASN A 120 1.09 2.45 3.88
N VAL A 121 0.91 1.30 3.22
CA VAL A 121 0.37 1.18 1.86
C VAL A 121 -0.65 0.05 1.80
N ALA A 122 -1.57 0.14 0.84
CA ALA A 122 -2.46 -0.94 0.47
C ALA A 122 -2.05 -1.45 -0.92
N ILE A 123 -1.97 -2.77 -1.05
CA ILE A 123 -1.57 -3.42 -2.30
C ILE A 123 -2.80 -4.00 -2.93
N VAL A 124 -3.08 -3.54 -4.15
CA VAL A 124 -4.26 -3.95 -4.88
C VAL A 124 -3.96 -5.24 -5.60
N VAL A 125 -4.68 -6.30 -5.24
CA VAL A 125 -4.51 -7.63 -5.79
C VAL A 125 -5.76 -8.01 -6.58
N ASN A 126 -5.56 -8.41 -7.83
CA ASN A 126 -6.61 -8.93 -8.70
C ASN A 126 -6.21 -10.31 -9.21
N ASN A 127 -7.05 -11.32 -9.01
CA ASN A 127 -6.78 -12.71 -9.40
C ASN A 127 -5.40 -13.23 -8.93
N GLY A 128 -4.96 -12.85 -7.74
CA GLY A 128 -3.68 -13.26 -7.15
C GLY A 128 -2.45 -12.53 -7.70
N GLN A 129 -2.63 -11.50 -8.53
CA GLN A 129 -1.57 -10.64 -9.03
C GLN A 129 -1.70 -9.24 -8.43
N ALA A 130 -0.59 -8.67 -7.96
CA ALA A 130 -0.58 -7.27 -7.56
C ALA A 130 -0.68 -6.39 -8.82
N VAL A 131 -1.72 -5.55 -8.86
CA VAL A 131 -2.05 -4.66 -9.99
C VAL A 131 -1.91 -3.19 -9.65
N GLY A 132 -1.78 -2.86 -8.37
CA GLY A 132 -1.72 -1.48 -7.89
C GLY A 132 -1.09 -1.37 -6.50
N VAL A 133 -0.58 -0.18 -6.19
CA VAL A 133 -0.21 0.22 -4.83
C VAL A 133 -0.77 1.61 -4.60
N VAL A 134 -1.37 1.82 -3.44
CA VAL A 134 -1.92 3.11 -3.03
C VAL A 134 -1.52 3.41 -1.60
N ASN A 135 -1.25 4.68 -1.31
CA ASN A 135 -0.91 5.14 0.02
C ASN A 135 -1.94 6.14 0.57
N LYS A 136 -1.72 6.59 1.81
CA LYS A 136 -2.60 7.56 2.50
C LYS A 136 -2.72 8.89 1.72
N ILE A 137 -1.65 9.34 1.07
CA ILE A 137 -1.63 10.58 0.29
C ILE A 137 -2.49 10.44 -0.96
N ASP A 138 -2.35 9.33 -1.70
CA ASP A 138 -3.15 9.06 -2.90
C ASP A 138 -4.66 9.11 -2.58
N VAL A 139 -5.07 8.55 -1.44
CA VAL A 139 -6.46 8.61 -0.97
C VAL A 139 -6.90 10.04 -0.67
N LEU A 140 -6.08 10.83 0.04
CA LEU A 140 -6.38 12.23 0.35
C LEU A 140 -6.50 13.10 -0.90
N GLU A 141 -5.62 12.89 -1.88
CA GLU A 141 -5.66 13.56 -3.18
C GLU A 141 -6.94 13.20 -3.93
N PHE A 142 -7.30 11.92 -3.96
CA PHE A 142 -8.52 11.44 -4.62
C PHE A 142 -9.79 11.99 -3.99
N ILE A 143 -9.88 12.04 -2.67
CA ILE A 143 -11.03 12.64 -1.96
C ILE A 143 -11.18 14.11 -2.32
N THR A 144 -10.06 14.83 -2.35
CA THR A 144 -10.04 16.26 -2.70
C THR A 144 -10.54 16.44 -4.14
N TYR A 145 -10.08 15.60 -5.06
CA TYR A 145 -10.54 15.59 -6.45
C TYR A 145 -12.04 15.28 -6.58
N GLN A 146 -12.55 14.27 -5.89
CA GLN A 146 -13.98 13.90 -5.92
C GLN A 146 -14.87 15.04 -5.41
N ARG A 147 -14.47 15.71 -4.32
CA ARG A 147 -15.23 16.84 -3.76
C ARG A 147 -15.30 18.04 -4.71
N GLN A 148 -14.25 18.28 -5.50
CA GLN A 148 -14.24 19.36 -6.50
C GLN A 148 -15.14 19.06 -7.71
N LYS A 149 -15.31 17.77 -8.07
CA LYS A 149 -16.14 17.35 -9.21
C LYS A 149 -17.65 17.47 -8.92
N VAL A 150 -18.05 17.40 -7.65
CA VAL A 150 -19.45 17.47 -7.19
C VAL A 150 -19.90 18.90 -6.88
N ALA A 151 -18.95 19.85 -6.74
CA ALA A 151 -19.21 21.27 -6.49
C ALA A 151 -19.45 22.05 -7.79
#